data_AF-A0A6A4L2V7-F1
#
_entry.id   AF-A0A6A4L2V7-F1
#
_cell.length_a   1.000
_cell.length_b   1.000
_cell.length_c   1.000
_cell.angle_alpha   90.00
_cell.angle_beta   90.00
_cell.angle_gamma   90.00
#
_symmetry.space_group_name_H-M   'P 1'
#
loop_
_entity.id
_entity.type
_entity.pdbx_description
1 polymer ?
#
loop_
_entity_poly.entity_id
_entity_poly.type
_entity_poly.pdbx_seq_one_letter_code
_entity_poly.pdbx_strand_id
1 'polypeptide(L)'
;FGRTFSGVLTDEHGRVQALWASFSTELKYGSSTSVDHHLTRGIPIHTISHVLNKFISGANGPNLLINGIRRKMPLVRILEVELYPRLLSKARSFGLSDKWVQTLVKKDPIRRQVLRIKGCLAGSTAEDVLEQGDMILAINEEPITCFGDIEDACHALDQFQDPHPAVRALGFLPEEGHGVYVSRWSHGSPANRYGLYALQWIVEINGKPTPHLDAFVEVTKEIDDGEFIRVKTVHLTGKPRVLTLKQDLHYWPMWEVRRNPNTAMWQYERIKALDRGIP
;
A
#
# COMPACT_ATOMS: atom_id res chain seq x y z
N PHE A 1 -22.01 1.88 5.82
CA PHE A 1 -21.27 3.16 5.93
C PHE A 1 -21.48 3.96 4.66
N GLY A 2 -21.99 5.20 4.71
CA GLY A 2 -21.96 6.10 3.52
C GLY A 2 -23.28 6.68 2.99
N ARG A 3 -24.04 7.42 3.79
CA ARG A 3 -25.01 8.42 3.25
C ARG A 3 -24.98 9.79 3.93
N THR A 4 -24.28 9.94 5.06
CA THR A 4 -24.39 11.14 5.92
C THR A 4 -23.11 11.95 6.11
N PHE A 5 -21.97 11.55 5.52
CA PHE A 5 -20.67 12.18 5.77
C PHE A 5 -19.89 12.59 4.51
N SER A 6 -20.60 12.96 3.43
CA SER A 6 -19.97 13.47 2.22
C SER A 6 -20.52 14.86 1.90
N GLY A 7 -19.62 15.83 1.72
CA GLY A 7 -19.95 17.22 1.38
C GLY A 7 -18.75 17.92 0.75
N VAL A 8 -18.92 19.18 0.38
CA VAL A 8 -17.85 20.03 -0.17
C VAL A 8 -17.68 21.27 0.69
N LEU A 9 -16.44 21.74 0.81
CA LEU A 9 -16.12 23.07 1.33
C LEU A 9 -16.02 24.03 0.15
N THR A 10 -16.65 25.20 0.26
CA THR A 10 -16.65 26.22 -0.78
C THR A 10 -16.08 27.55 -0.27
N ASP A 11 -15.62 28.39 -1.18
CA ASP A 11 -15.35 29.80 -0.86
C ASP A 11 -16.65 30.62 -0.83
N GLU A 12 -16.53 31.93 -0.56
CA GLU A 12 -17.64 32.88 -0.53
C GLU A 12 -18.38 33.03 -1.88
N HIS A 13 -17.77 32.56 -2.97
CA HIS A 13 -18.34 32.57 -4.31
C HIS A 13 -18.95 31.22 -4.72
N GLY A 14 -18.99 30.24 -3.81
CA GLY A 14 -19.54 28.91 -4.07
C GLY A 14 -18.59 27.98 -4.86
N ARG A 15 -17.31 28.36 -5.04
CA ARG A 15 -16.33 27.50 -5.72
C ARG A 15 -15.82 26.45 -4.75
N VAL A 16 -15.88 25.17 -5.16
CA VAL A 16 -15.40 24.04 -4.36
C VAL A 16 -13.89 24.18 -4.10
N GLN A 17 -13.50 24.11 -2.82
CA GLN A 17 -12.11 24.18 -2.35
C GLN A 17 -11.61 22.84 -1.82
N ALA A 18 -12.49 22.00 -1.26
CA ALA A 18 -12.14 20.70 -0.70
C ALA A 18 -13.35 19.77 -0.60
N LEU A 19 -13.11 18.46 -0.55
CA LEU A 19 -14.10 17.47 -0.12
C LEU A 19 -14.07 17.33 1.40
N TRP A 20 -15.24 17.28 2.03
CA TRP A 20 -15.36 17.03 3.45
C TRP A 20 -15.06 15.57 3.78
N ALA A 21 -14.12 15.32 4.70
CA ALA A 21 -13.75 13.98 5.13
C ALA A 21 -13.58 13.90 6.66
N SER A 22 -14.01 12.78 7.23
CA SER A 22 -13.79 12.44 8.63
C SER A 22 -12.71 11.36 8.72
N PHE A 23 -11.71 11.61 9.56
CA PHE A 23 -10.57 10.74 9.79
C PHE A 23 -10.64 10.23 11.23
N SER A 24 -10.51 8.91 11.42
CA SER A 24 -10.33 8.34 12.75
C SER A 24 -8.84 8.30 13.08
N THR A 25 -8.44 8.80 14.25
CA THR A 25 -7.06 8.67 14.74
C THR A 25 -7.05 7.95 16.08
N GLU A 26 -6.42 6.78 16.15
CA GLU A 26 -6.05 6.16 17.42
C GLU A 26 -4.75 6.80 17.93
N LEU A 27 -4.85 7.65 18.95
CA LEU A 27 -3.69 8.14 19.69
C LEU A 27 -3.36 7.15 20.82
N LYS A 28 -2.28 6.39 20.68
CA LYS A 28 -1.68 5.67 21.81
C LYS A 28 -0.86 6.64 22.65
N TYR A 29 -1.50 7.28 23.64
CA TYR A 29 -0.78 7.85 24.78
C TYR A 29 -1.00 6.95 26.00
N GLY A 30 0.07 6.73 26.76
CA GLY A 30 0.04 5.91 27.96
C GLY A 30 -1.00 6.37 28.98
N SER A 31 -1.60 5.38 29.64
CA SER A 31 -2.65 5.45 30.67
C SER A 31 -4.10 5.55 30.14
N SER A 32 -4.82 4.44 30.36
CA SER A 32 -6.27 4.26 30.49
C SER A 32 -7.21 5.38 29.99
N THR A 33 -7.45 5.42 28.67
CA THR A 33 -8.77 5.40 28.00
C THR A 33 -8.52 5.75 26.53
N SER A 34 -8.82 4.84 25.61
CA SER A 34 -8.79 5.12 24.17
C SER A 34 -9.96 6.04 23.83
N VAL A 35 -9.75 7.35 23.89
CA VAL A 35 -10.73 8.31 23.38
C VAL A 35 -10.55 8.38 21.87
N ASP A 36 -11.45 7.76 21.13
CA ASP A 36 -11.54 7.87 19.67
C ASP A 36 -11.66 9.36 19.30
N HIS A 37 -10.58 9.95 18.79
CA HIS A 37 -10.63 11.31 18.28
C HIS A 37 -11.02 11.25 16.80
N HIS A 38 -12.25 11.68 16.51
CA HIS A 38 -12.69 11.95 15.15
C HIS A 38 -12.17 13.32 14.71
N LEU A 39 -11.28 13.32 13.73
CA LEU A 39 -10.76 14.54 13.12
C LEU A 39 -11.47 14.79 11.79
N THR A 40 -12.22 15.87 11.70
CA THR A 40 -12.83 16.26 10.43
C THR A 40 -11.96 17.29 9.72
N ARG A 41 -11.60 17.04 8.46
CA ARG A 41 -10.76 17.91 7.61
C ARG A 41 -11.26 17.91 6.17
N GLY A 42 -10.91 18.96 5.43
CA GLY A 42 -11.10 19.02 3.99
C GLY A 42 -9.94 18.35 3.25
N ILE A 43 -10.24 17.46 2.30
CA ILE A 43 -9.28 16.99 1.29
C ILE A 43 -9.27 18.04 0.18
N PRO A 44 -8.17 18.78 -0.04
CA PRO A 44 -8.14 19.86 -1.03
C PRO A 44 -8.56 19.37 -2.42
N ILE A 45 -9.40 20.16 -3.10
CA ILE A 45 -9.99 19.74 -4.37
C ILE A 45 -8.92 19.60 -5.46
N HIS A 46 -7.86 20.41 -5.42
CA HIS A 46 -6.79 20.39 -6.42
C HIS A 46 -6.11 19.02 -6.50
N THR A 47 -5.85 18.36 -5.36
CA THR A 47 -5.28 17.01 -5.29
C THR A 47 -6.15 15.99 -6.05
N ILE A 48 -7.47 16.17 -6.00
CA ILE A 48 -8.43 15.30 -6.67
C ILE A 48 -8.61 15.70 -8.13
N SER A 49 -8.62 17.00 -8.44
CA SER A 49 -8.77 17.55 -9.79
C SER A 49 -7.72 16.99 -10.76
N HIS A 50 -6.47 16.84 -10.32
CA HIS A 50 -5.40 16.27 -11.13
C HIS A 50 -5.69 14.83 -11.59
N VAL A 51 -6.22 13.99 -10.69
CA VAL A 51 -6.60 12.62 -11.01
C VAL A 51 -7.93 12.55 -11.76
N LEU A 52 -8.89 13.41 -11.38
CA LEU A 52 -10.23 13.45 -11.98
C LEU A 52 -10.19 13.79 -13.46
N ASN A 53 -9.35 14.73 -13.88
CA ASN A 53 -9.17 15.06 -15.29
C ASN A 53 -8.75 13.83 -16.09
N LYS A 54 -7.85 12.99 -15.57
CA LYS A 54 -7.44 11.74 -16.23
C LYS A 54 -8.57 10.71 -16.32
N PHE A 55 -9.46 10.67 -15.34
CA PHE A 55 -10.66 9.83 -15.41
C PHE A 55 -11.64 10.30 -16.48
N ILE A 56 -11.75 11.62 -16.68
CA ILE A 56 -12.67 12.21 -17.66
C ILE A 56 -12.10 12.11 -19.08
N SER A 57 -10.82 12.44 -19.28
CA SER A 57 -10.18 12.45 -20.61
C SER A 57 -9.84 11.07 -21.15
N GLY A 58 -9.91 10.04 -20.30
CA GLY A 58 -9.42 8.70 -20.60
C GLY A 58 -7.92 8.59 -20.32
N ALA A 59 -7.53 7.50 -19.67
CA ALA A 59 -6.17 7.25 -19.25
C ALA A 59 -5.53 6.08 -19.99
N ASN A 60 -4.21 5.92 -19.87
CA ASN A 60 -3.45 4.86 -20.54
C ASN A 60 -3.24 3.59 -19.67
N GLY A 61 -3.87 3.51 -18.50
CA GLY A 61 -3.75 2.37 -17.61
C GLY A 61 -4.73 1.23 -17.92
N PRO A 62 -4.71 0.16 -17.11
CA PRO A 62 -5.53 -1.02 -17.32
C PRO A 62 -7.02 -0.68 -17.26
N ASN A 63 -7.82 -1.42 -18.02
CA ASN A 63 -9.27 -1.33 -17.93
C ASN A 63 -9.73 -1.96 -16.62
N LEU A 64 -10.41 -1.20 -15.77
CA LEU A 64 -11.11 -1.74 -14.61
C LEU A 64 -12.61 -1.58 -14.79
N LEU A 65 -13.36 -2.60 -14.36
CA LEU A 65 -14.81 -2.53 -14.24
C LEU A 65 -15.17 -1.89 -12.90
N ILE A 66 -15.78 -0.70 -12.94
CA ILE A 66 -16.26 0.03 -11.76
C ILE A 66 -17.74 0.31 -11.96
N ASN A 67 -18.58 -0.18 -11.04
CA ASN A 67 -20.04 -0.02 -11.09
C ASN A 67 -20.66 -0.44 -12.45
N GLY A 68 -20.17 -1.53 -13.05
CA GLY A 68 -20.66 -2.04 -14.34
C GLY A 68 -20.14 -1.32 -15.58
N ILE A 69 -19.31 -0.28 -15.42
CA ILE A 69 -18.72 0.46 -16.55
C ILE A 69 -17.23 0.12 -16.65
N ARG A 70 -16.78 -0.34 -17.82
CA ARG A 70 -15.35 -0.50 -18.11
C ARG A 70 -14.74 0.87 -18.38
N ARG A 71 -13.76 1.28 -17.59
CA ARG A 71 -13.00 2.52 -17.79
C ARG A 71 -11.50 2.24 -17.73
N LYS A 72 -10.74 2.93 -18.58
CA LYS A 72 -9.28 2.95 -18.45
C LYS A 72 -8.90 3.74 -17.21
N MET A 73 -8.08 3.14 -16.35
CA MET A 73 -7.64 3.80 -15.13
C MET A 73 -6.44 4.72 -15.37
N PRO A 74 -6.34 5.85 -14.64
CA PRO A 74 -5.11 6.62 -14.59
C PRO A 74 -3.97 5.78 -14.02
N LEU A 75 -2.82 5.82 -14.70
CA LEU A 75 -1.56 5.46 -14.08
C LEU A 75 -1.16 6.64 -13.18
N VAL A 76 -0.77 6.32 -11.95
CA VAL A 76 -0.24 7.27 -10.98
C VAL A 76 1.15 6.78 -10.61
N ARG A 77 2.16 7.57 -10.94
CA ARG A 77 3.55 7.30 -10.57
C ARG A 77 3.82 7.89 -9.18
N ILE A 78 4.59 7.16 -8.40
CA ILE A 78 5.11 7.61 -7.11
C ILE A 78 6.62 7.55 -7.16
N LEU A 79 7.30 8.42 -6.40
CA LEU A 79 8.76 8.44 -6.32
C LEU A 79 9.32 7.30 -5.46
N GLU A 80 8.47 6.61 -4.68
CA GLU A 80 8.86 5.51 -3.78
C GLU A 80 9.80 5.97 -2.63
N VAL A 81 9.74 7.26 -2.29
CA VAL A 81 10.55 7.89 -1.24
C VAL A 81 9.65 8.48 -0.15
N GLU A 82 9.96 8.19 1.11
CA GLU A 82 9.40 8.90 2.26
C GLU A 82 10.15 10.23 2.46
N LEU A 83 9.41 11.33 2.41
CA LEU A 83 9.97 12.68 2.48
C LEU A 83 9.42 13.44 3.68
N TYR A 84 10.25 14.35 4.20
CA TYR A 84 9.83 15.30 5.23
C TYR A 84 10.39 16.69 4.94
N PRO A 85 9.62 17.75 5.24
CA PRO A 85 10.08 19.11 5.03
C PRO A 85 11.15 19.51 6.05
N ARG A 86 12.14 20.27 5.58
CA ARG A 86 13.18 20.87 6.43
C ARG A 86 13.36 22.34 6.08
N LEU A 87 13.28 23.21 7.09
CA LEU A 87 13.54 24.65 6.91
C LEU A 87 14.94 24.90 6.35
N LEU A 88 15.06 25.85 5.43
CA LEU A 88 16.33 26.18 4.77
C LEU A 88 17.42 26.62 5.76
N SER A 89 17.03 27.33 6.84
CA SER A 89 17.95 27.72 7.92
C SER A 89 18.65 26.51 8.55
N LYS A 90 17.93 25.40 8.72
CA LYS A 90 18.48 24.15 9.25
C LYS A 90 19.14 23.30 8.16
N ALA A 91 18.68 23.39 6.91
CA ALA A 91 19.30 22.70 5.79
C ALA A 91 20.74 23.19 5.51
N ARG A 92 21.02 24.49 5.75
CA ARG A 92 22.39 25.04 5.66
C ARG A 92 23.37 24.32 6.59
N SER A 93 22.95 23.92 7.78
CA SER A 93 23.82 23.14 8.69
C SER A 93 24.13 21.73 8.20
N PHE A 94 23.43 21.25 7.16
CA PHE A 94 23.68 19.98 6.49
C PHE A 94 24.39 20.15 5.13
N GLY A 95 24.98 21.32 4.87
CA GLY A 95 25.76 21.56 3.65
C GLY A 95 24.96 22.10 2.46
N LEU A 96 23.70 22.52 2.65
CA LEU A 96 22.96 23.17 1.57
C LEU A 96 23.60 24.50 1.18
N SER A 97 24.07 24.61 -0.07
CA SER A 97 24.74 25.80 -0.57
C SER A 97 23.83 27.04 -0.60
N ASP A 98 24.41 28.22 -0.44
CA ASP A 98 23.68 29.49 -0.49
C ASP A 98 23.02 29.75 -1.86
N LYS A 99 23.62 29.27 -2.96
CA LYS A 99 23.01 29.31 -4.31
C LYS A 99 21.65 28.60 -4.31
N TRP A 100 21.58 27.39 -3.78
CA TRP A 100 20.34 26.63 -3.70
C TRP A 100 19.34 27.23 -2.72
N VAL A 101 19.80 27.80 -1.60
CA VAL A 101 18.92 28.54 -0.68
C VAL A 101 18.23 29.69 -1.41
N GLN A 102 18.96 30.49 -2.19
CA GLN A 102 18.38 31.59 -2.97
C GLN A 102 17.37 31.09 -4.00
N THR A 103 17.70 30.02 -4.74
CA THR A 103 16.78 29.41 -5.71
C THR A 103 15.48 28.94 -5.06
N LEU A 104 15.56 28.23 -3.94
CA LEU A 104 14.39 27.68 -3.26
C LEU A 104 13.54 28.76 -2.59
N VAL A 105 14.16 29.81 -2.01
CA VAL A 105 13.42 30.98 -1.47
C VAL A 105 12.72 31.75 -2.58
N LYS A 106 13.33 31.88 -3.76
CA LYS A 106 12.71 32.54 -4.91
C LYS A 106 11.47 31.79 -5.39
N LYS A 107 11.51 30.45 -5.40
CA LYS A 107 10.36 29.61 -5.79
C LYS A 107 9.25 29.60 -4.73
N ASP A 108 9.59 29.43 -3.45
CA ASP A 108 8.62 29.41 -2.35
C ASP A 108 9.06 30.33 -1.19
N PRO A 109 8.73 31.63 -1.27
CA PRO A 109 9.13 32.61 -0.28
C PRO A 109 8.39 32.45 1.05
N ILE A 110 7.30 31.66 1.08
CA ILE A 110 6.44 31.45 2.25
C ILE A 110 6.96 30.29 3.08
N ARG A 111 7.07 29.08 2.49
CA ARG A 111 7.46 27.87 3.24
C ARG A 111 8.95 27.81 3.54
N ARG A 112 9.79 28.33 2.64
CA ARG A 112 11.27 28.38 2.79
C ARG A 112 11.84 27.06 3.31
N GLN A 113 11.54 25.99 2.59
CA GLN A 113 11.90 24.63 2.96
C GLN A 113 12.53 23.87 1.79
N VAL A 114 13.18 22.76 2.12
CA VAL A 114 13.64 21.72 1.19
C VAL A 114 13.10 20.37 1.68
N LEU A 115 12.84 19.44 0.77
CA LEU A 115 12.39 18.10 1.12
C LEU A 115 13.59 17.18 1.36
N ARG A 116 13.62 16.52 2.51
CA ARG A 116 14.64 15.54 2.88
C ARG A 116 14.12 14.12 2.83
N ILE A 117 15.01 13.22 2.45
CA ILE A 117 14.73 11.78 2.42
C ILE A 117 14.76 11.23 3.85
N LYS A 118 13.64 10.64 4.26
CA LYS A 118 13.53 9.89 5.52
C LYS A 118 13.88 8.42 5.31
N GLY A 119 13.49 7.87 4.17
CA GLY A 119 13.76 6.51 3.75
C GLY A 119 13.20 6.25 2.36
N CYS A 120 13.66 5.17 1.74
CA CYS A 120 13.14 4.69 0.46
C CYS A 120 12.30 3.43 0.70
N LEU A 121 11.36 3.15 -0.20
CA LEU A 121 10.66 1.88 -0.24
C LEU A 121 11.69 0.76 -0.51
N ALA A 122 11.69 -0.29 0.31
CA ALA A 122 12.61 -1.41 0.12
C ALA A 122 12.38 -2.11 -1.23
N GLY A 123 13.45 -2.47 -1.93
CA GLY A 123 13.44 -3.04 -3.28
C GLY A 123 13.01 -2.07 -4.39
N SER A 124 12.92 -0.77 -4.09
CA SER A 124 12.69 0.25 -5.12
C SER A 124 14.01 0.72 -5.74
N THR A 125 13.94 1.26 -6.96
CA THR A 125 15.10 1.94 -7.56
C THR A 125 15.56 3.16 -6.77
N ALA A 126 14.67 3.73 -5.94
CA ALA A 126 15.03 4.83 -5.07
C ALA A 126 15.98 4.39 -3.95
N GLU A 127 15.91 3.14 -3.48
CA GLU A 127 16.84 2.60 -2.48
C GLU A 127 18.27 2.49 -3.03
N ASP A 128 18.42 2.18 -4.31
CA ASP A 128 19.73 2.01 -4.95
C ASP A 128 20.47 3.34 -5.23
N VAL A 129 19.73 4.45 -5.31
CA VAL A 129 20.25 5.74 -5.81
C VAL A 129 20.12 6.89 -4.83
N LEU A 130 19.35 6.74 -3.75
CA LEU A 130 19.09 7.79 -2.76
C LEU A 130 19.36 7.30 -1.34
N GLU A 131 19.92 8.17 -0.52
CA GLU A 131 20.26 7.86 0.87
C GLU A 131 19.44 8.67 1.88
N GLN A 132 19.35 8.13 3.10
CA GLN A 132 18.70 8.83 4.19
C GLN A 132 19.42 10.15 4.50
N GLY A 133 18.65 11.24 4.48
CA GLY A 133 19.14 12.57 4.80
C GLY A 133 19.48 13.43 3.58
N ASP A 134 19.47 12.86 2.38
CA ASP A 134 19.58 13.59 1.12
C ASP A 134 18.49 14.67 1.00
N MET A 135 18.78 15.69 0.20
CA MET A 135 17.91 16.82 -0.07
C MET A 135 17.53 16.84 -1.55
N ILE A 136 16.23 16.77 -1.84
CA ILE A 136 15.74 16.91 -3.21
C ILE A 136 15.70 18.40 -3.55
N LEU A 137 16.59 18.81 -4.46
CA LEU A 137 16.73 20.21 -4.86
C LEU A 137 15.97 20.54 -6.14
N ALA A 138 16.00 19.63 -7.10
CA ALA A 138 15.32 19.76 -8.39
C ALA A 138 14.97 18.39 -8.97
N ILE A 139 13.93 18.34 -9.80
CA ILE A 139 13.58 17.20 -10.66
C ILE A 139 13.46 17.75 -12.08
N ASN A 140 14.15 17.14 -13.06
CA ASN A 140 14.20 17.64 -14.44
C ASN A 140 14.58 19.12 -14.52
N GLU A 141 15.61 19.53 -13.77
CA GLU A 141 16.10 20.91 -13.65
C GLU A 141 15.14 21.92 -12.99
N GLU A 142 13.90 21.52 -12.71
CA GLU A 142 12.92 22.34 -12.00
C GLU A 142 13.10 22.25 -10.47
N PRO A 143 13.31 23.37 -9.75
CA PRO A 143 13.50 23.34 -8.30
C PRO A 143 12.28 22.78 -7.57
N ILE A 144 12.47 22.01 -6.50
CA ILE A 144 11.38 21.38 -5.73
C ILE A 144 11.32 21.98 -4.32
N THR A 145 10.17 22.49 -3.89
CA THR A 145 9.99 23.07 -2.54
C THR A 145 8.89 22.39 -1.75
N CYS A 146 7.93 21.74 -2.41
CA CYS A 146 6.81 21.08 -1.74
C CYS A 146 6.44 19.74 -2.39
N PHE A 147 5.62 18.95 -1.69
CA PHE A 147 5.16 17.64 -2.17
C PHE A 147 4.40 17.75 -3.49
N GLY A 148 3.66 18.85 -3.69
CA GLY A 148 2.95 19.12 -4.95
C GLY A 148 3.89 19.20 -6.15
N ASP A 149 5.07 19.83 -6.01
CA ASP A 149 6.05 19.89 -7.10
C ASP A 149 6.53 18.48 -7.53
N ILE A 150 6.61 17.54 -6.58
CA ILE A 150 6.97 16.14 -6.87
C ILE A 150 5.82 15.42 -7.57
N GLU A 151 4.59 15.62 -7.11
CA GLU A 151 3.40 15.06 -7.75
C GLU A 151 3.28 15.54 -9.19
N ASP A 152 3.50 16.84 -9.43
CA ASP A 152 3.52 17.44 -10.77
C ASP A 152 4.64 16.86 -11.65
N ALA A 153 5.85 16.70 -11.10
CA ALA A 153 6.97 16.09 -11.81
C ALA A 153 6.70 14.62 -12.18
N CYS A 154 6.13 13.83 -11.26
CA CYS A 154 5.69 12.46 -11.52
C CYS A 154 4.61 12.40 -12.61
N HIS A 155 3.67 13.34 -12.60
CA HIS A 155 2.62 13.44 -13.60
C HIS A 155 3.14 13.79 -15.00
N ALA A 156 4.17 14.63 -15.10
CA ALA A 156 4.79 14.95 -16.39
C ALA A 156 5.39 13.71 -17.09
N LEU A 157 5.80 12.69 -16.32
CA LEU A 157 6.39 11.44 -16.82
C LEU A 157 5.36 10.40 -17.28
N ASP A 158 4.06 10.63 -17.06
CA ASP A 158 2.99 9.71 -17.47
C ASP A 158 2.81 9.59 -19.01
N GLN A 159 3.64 10.30 -19.80
CA GLN A 159 3.70 10.18 -21.26
C GLN A 159 4.53 8.97 -21.75
N PHE A 160 5.29 8.31 -20.87
CA PHE A 160 6.05 7.11 -21.19
C PHE A 160 5.45 5.89 -20.47
N GLN A 161 5.46 4.71 -21.10
CA GLN A 161 5.02 3.47 -20.47
C GLN A 161 6.18 2.78 -19.76
N ASP A 162 5.95 2.38 -18.51
CA ASP A 162 6.76 1.39 -17.78
C ASP A 162 5.82 0.49 -16.94
N PRO A 163 6.26 -0.72 -16.57
CA PRO A 163 5.40 -1.76 -16.00
C PRO A 163 4.75 -1.44 -14.64
N HIS A 164 3.78 -2.28 -14.27
CA HIS A 164 2.73 -2.01 -13.28
C HIS A 164 3.21 -1.86 -11.81
N PRO A 165 2.93 -0.73 -11.12
CA PRO A 165 3.41 -0.41 -9.76
C PRO A 165 3.04 -1.39 -8.64
N ALA A 166 1.95 -2.15 -8.79
CA ALA A 166 1.51 -3.11 -7.76
C ALA A 166 2.50 -4.26 -7.51
N VAL A 167 3.46 -4.48 -8.42
CA VAL A 167 4.55 -5.45 -8.25
C VAL A 167 5.66 -4.89 -7.34
N ARG A 168 5.83 -3.56 -7.30
CA ARG A 168 6.92 -2.87 -6.58
C ARG A 168 6.51 -2.40 -5.19
N ALA A 169 5.27 -1.93 -5.03
CA ALA A 169 4.74 -1.37 -3.79
C ALA A 169 4.65 -2.34 -2.59
N LEU A 170 4.89 -3.64 -2.80
CA LEU A 170 4.89 -4.65 -1.73
C LEU A 170 6.23 -4.80 -1.02
N GLY A 171 7.31 -4.18 -1.53
CA GLY A 171 8.52 -3.79 -0.78
C GLY A 171 9.29 -4.85 0.01
N PHE A 172 8.91 -6.12 -0.04
CA PHE A 172 9.69 -7.23 0.47
C PHE A 172 9.32 -8.49 -0.31
N LEU A 173 10.21 -8.90 -1.20
CA LEU A 173 10.15 -10.20 -1.88
C LEU A 173 11.27 -11.06 -1.30
N PRO A 174 10.96 -12.20 -0.66
CA PRO A 174 12.00 -13.14 -0.25
C PRO A 174 12.81 -13.57 -1.48
N GLU A 175 14.14 -13.60 -1.38
CA GLU A 175 15.01 -14.12 -2.45
C GLU A 175 14.63 -15.56 -2.85
N GLU A 176 14.06 -16.33 -1.92
CA GLU A 176 13.58 -17.71 -2.11
C GLU A 176 12.23 -17.82 -2.88
N GLY A 177 11.68 -16.73 -3.41
CA GLY A 177 10.51 -16.74 -4.28
C GLY A 177 9.22 -16.27 -3.63
N HIS A 178 8.28 -15.89 -4.49
CA HIS A 178 7.00 -15.24 -4.19
C HIS A 178 6.08 -16.12 -3.31
N GLY A 179 6.29 -16.21 -2.00
CA GLY A 179 5.43 -17.00 -1.12
C GLY A 179 3.95 -16.55 -1.12
N VAL A 180 3.12 -17.25 -0.34
CA VAL A 180 1.75 -16.82 -0.05
C VAL A 180 1.73 -15.92 1.18
N TYR A 181 1.27 -14.68 1.02
CA TYR A 181 1.23 -13.71 2.11
C TYR A 181 0.07 -13.95 3.08
N VAL A 182 0.36 -14.01 4.37
CA VAL A 182 -0.66 -14.05 5.43
C VAL A 182 -1.12 -12.62 5.72
N SER A 183 -2.29 -12.25 5.20
CA SER A 183 -2.87 -10.93 5.42
C SER A 183 -3.57 -10.79 6.77
N ARG A 184 -4.19 -11.87 7.24
CA ARG A 184 -4.98 -11.90 8.48
C ARG A 184 -5.09 -13.33 9.01
N TRP A 185 -5.29 -13.45 10.31
CA TRP A 185 -5.71 -14.69 10.96
C TRP A 185 -6.97 -14.43 11.80
N SER A 186 -7.71 -15.50 12.10
CA SER A 186 -8.88 -15.45 12.97
C SER A 186 -8.55 -16.01 14.35
N HIS A 187 -9.07 -15.42 15.42
CA HIS A 187 -8.91 -15.96 16.78
C HIS A 187 -9.51 -17.37 16.87
N GLY A 188 -8.80 -18.29 17.53
CA GLY A 188 -9.20 -19.70 17.62
C GLY A 188 -8.93 -20.54 16.38
N SER A 189 -8.44 -19.96 15.28
CA SER A 189 -8.01 -20.73 14.10
C SER A 189 -6.73 -21.53 14.38
N PRO A 190 -6.46 -22.59 13.60
CA PRO A 190 -5.16 -23.26 13.63
C PRO A 190 -4.00 -22.28 13.47
N ALA A 191 -4.12 -21.30 12.58
CA ALA A 191 -3.12 -20.25 12.41
C ALA A 191 -2.83 -19.49 13.72
N ASN A 192 -3.88 -19.09 14.46
CA ASN A 192 -3.73 -18.43 15.74
C ASN A 192 -3.06 -19.31 16.81
N ARG A 193 -3.46 -20.58 16.87
CA ARG A 193 -2.98 -21.56 17.85
C ARG A 193 -1.51 -21.93 17.64
N TYR A 194 -1.07 -22.00 16.39
CA TYR A 194 0.25 -22.48 16.01
C TYR A 194 1.24 -21.37 15.59
N GLY A 195 0.86 -20.10 15.74
CA GLY A 195 1.77 -18.97 15.57
C GLY A 195 1.96 -18.48 14.13
N LEU A 196 1.04 -18.83 13.22
CA LEU A 196 0.99 -18.30 11.86
C LEU A 196 0.21 -16.97 11.88
N TYR A 197 0.94 -15.86 11.91
CA TYR A 197 0.38 -14.52 12.03
C TYR A 197 0.56 -13.71 10.74
N ALA A 198 -0.12 -12.56 10.67
CA ALA A 198 0.10 -11.64 9.55
C ALA A 198 1.55 -11.16 9.48
N LEU A 199 1.92 -10.57 8.34
CA LEU A 199 3.28 -10.10 8.05
C LEU A 199 4.29 -11.25 7.82
N GLN A 200 3.79 -12.44 7.53
CA GLN A 200 4.60 -13.62 7.19
C GLN A 200 4.24 -14.10 5.79
N TRP A 201 5.25 -14.53 5.04
CA TRP A 201 5.12 -15.23 3.78
C TRP A 201 5.24 -16.74 4.02
N ILE A 202 4.29 -17.53 3.53
CA ILE A 202 4.38 -18.98 3.48
C ILE A 202 5.17 -19.36 2.23
N VAL A 203 6.35 -19.93 2.40
CA VAL A 203 7.26 -20.25 1.29
C VAL A 203 7.33 -21.75 1.01
N GLU A 204 7.00 -22.59 2.00
CA GLU A 204 7.02 -24.05 1.88
C GLU A 204 5.99 -24.69 2.81
N ILE A 205 5.37 -25.77 2.34
CA ILE A 205 4.55 -26.68 3.14
C ILE A 205 5.05 -28.12 2.93
N ASN A 206 5.42 -28.81 4.00
CA ASN A 206 5.89 -30.20 3.97
C ASN A 206 7.03 -30.45 2.96
N GLY A 207 7.99 -29.52 2.82
CA GLY A 207 9.06 -29.66 1.83
C GLY A 207 8.71 -29.18 0.42
N LYS A 208 7.43 -28.90 0.12
CA LYS A 208 6.96 -28.44 -1.19
C LYS A 208 6.93 -26.91 -1.24
N PRO A 209 7.62 -26.25 -2.20
CA PRO A 209 7.57 -24.80 -2.37
C PRO A 209 6.17 -24.28 -2.70
N THR A 210 5.82 -23.11 -2.18
CA THR A 210 4.52 -22.44 -2.44
C THR A 210 4.71 -21.04 -3.05
N PRO A 211 5.19 -20.92 -4.31
CA PRO A 211 5.56 -19.65 -4.94
C PRO A 211 4.39 -18.81 -5.48
N HIS A 212 3.14 -19.22 -5.24
CA HIS A 212 1.92 -18.45 -5.50
C HIS A 212 0.71 -19.16 -4.88
N LEU A 213 -0.45 -18.51 -4.90
CA LEU A 213 -1.68 -19.04 -4.33
C LEU A 213 -2.10 -20.38 -4.94
N ASP A 214 -2.00 -20.55 -6.27
CA ASP A 214 -2.42 -21.82 -6.89
C ASP A 214 -1.54 -23.00 -6.43
N ALA A 215 -0.22 -22.82 -6.31
CA ALA A 215 0.68 -23.87 -5.80
C ALA A 215 0.39 -24.21 -4.33
N PHE A 216 0.09 -23.21 -3.50
CA PHE A 216 -0.34 -23.41 -2.12
C PHE A 216 -1.65 -24.19 -2.03
N VAL A 217 -2.63 -23.87 -2.88
CA VAL A 217 -3.90 -24.59 -2.93
C VAL A 217 -3.68 -26.05 -3.34
N GLU A 218 -2.86 -26.34 -4.35
CA GLU A 218 -2.57 -27.72 -4.77
C GLU A 218 -1.88 -28.52 -3.67
N VAL A 219 -0.89 -27.95 -2.99
CA VAL A 219 -0.20 -28.63 -1.88
C VAL A 219 -1.14 -28.88 -0.69
N THR A 220 -2.01 -27.93 -0.37
CA THR A 220 -2.88 -28.03 0.81
C THR A 220 -4.12 -28.90 0.58
N LYS A 221 -4.55 -29.12 -0.66
CA LYS A 221 -5.60 -30.09 -1.01
C LYS A 221 -5.25 -31.52 -0.62
N GLU A 222 -3.97 -31.88 -0.68
CA GLU A 222 -3.47 -33.22 -0.34
C GLU A 222 -3.45 -33.49 1.18
N ILE A 223 -3.56 -32.46 2.02
CA ILE A 223 -3.39 -32.57 3.48
C ILE A 223 -4.71 -32.95 4.13
N ASP A 224 -4.75 -34.03 4.89
CA ASP A 224 -5.98 -34.54 5.49
C ASP A 224 -6.34 -33.86 6.81
N ASP A 225 -7.62 -33.98 7.20
CA ASP A 225 -8.08 -33.42 8.47
C ASP A 225 -7.30 -34.01 9.65
N GLY A 226 -6.89 -33.14 10.56
CA GLY A 226 -6.11 -33.53 11.73
C GLY A 226 -4.64 -33.84 11.46
N GLU A 227 -4.16 -33.76 10.22
CA GLU A 227 -2.75 -33.93 9.90
C GLU A 227 -1.92 -32.73 10.38
N PHE A 228 -0.69 -33.01 10.84
CA PHE A 228 0.28 -31.97 11.17
C PHE A 228 1.13 -31.65 9.96
N ILE A 229 1.22 -30.37 9.64
CA ILE A 229 1.99 -29.84 8.52
C ILE A 229 3.14 -28.98 9.03
N ARG A 230 4.28 -29.08 8.36
CA ARG A 230 5.44 -28.21 8.58
C ARG A 230 5.37 -27.05 7.61
N VAL A 231 5.26 -25.84 8.13
CA VAL A 231 5.16 -24.60 7.35
C VAL A 231 6.43 -23.79 7.54
N LYS A 232 7.16 -23.55 6.45
CA LYS A 232 8.28 -22.58 6.45
C LYS A 232 7.71 -21.21 6.12
N THR A 233 8.00 -20.24 6.97
CA THR A 233 7.62 -18.85 6.77
C THR A 233 8.82 -17.93 6.75
N VAL A 234 8.67 -16.80 6.06
CA VAL A 234 9.64 -15.69 6.09
C VAL A 234 8.90 -14.46 6.58
N HIS A 235 9.37 -13.87 7.69
CA HIS A 235 8.82 -12.60 8.16
C HIS A 235 9.26 -11.45 7.23
N LEU A 236 8.56 -10.32 7.24
CA LEU A 236 8.96 -9.11 6.49
C LEU A 236 10.38 -8.60 6.79
N THR A 237 11.00 -9.07 7.88
CA THR A 237 12.40 -8.77 8.22
C THR A 237 13.40 -9.76 7.62
N GLY A 238 12.96 -10.64 6.72
CA GLY A 238 13.77 -11.68 6.07
C GLY A 238 14.13 -12.87 6.94
N LYS A 239 13.72 -12.89 8.22
CA LYS A 239 14.03 -14.02 9.11
C LYS A 239 13.15 -15.23 8.80
N PRO A 240 13.73 -16.37 8.37
CA PRO A 240 12.96 -17.58 8.18
C PRO A 240 12.59 -18.21 9.52
N ARG A 241 11.41 -18.83 9.58
CA ARG A 241 10.92 -19.61 10.72
C ARG A 241 10.25 -20.87 10.20
N VAL A 242 10.30 -21.94 10.99
CA VAL A 242 9.55 -23.16 10.72
C VAL A 242 8.57 -23.36 11.85
N LEU A 243 7.30 -23.55 11.50
CA LEU A 243 6.22 -23.80 12.44
C LEU A 243 5.48 -25.09 12.04
N THR A 244 4.84 -25.70 13.03
CA THR A 244 3.98 -26.87 12.82
C THR A 244 2.54 -26.44 12.99
N LEU A 245 1.66 -26.79 12.06
CA LEU A 245 0.23 -26.46 12.10
C LEU A 245 -0.59 -27.73 11.96
N LYS A 246 -1.71 -27.85 12.67
CA LYS A 246 -2.65 -28.98 12.49
C LYS A 246 -3.82 -28.54 11.61
N GLN A 247 -4.07 -29.25 10.52
CA GLN A 247 -5.23 -29.03 9.66
C GLN A 247 -6.52 -29.31 10.47
N ASP A 248 -7.51 -28.42 10.38
CA ASP A 248 -8.82 -28.57 11.02
C ASP A 248 -9.91 -28.20 10.01
N LEU A 249 -10.40 -29.18 9.29
CA LEU A 249 -11.47 -29.04 8.31
C LEU A 249 -12.87 -29.10 8.94
N HIS A 250 -12.96 -29.46 10.23
CA HIS A 250 -14.24 -29.54 10.95
C HIS A 250 -14.78 -28.15 11.28
N TYR A 251 -13.93 -27.30 11.87
CA TYR A 251 -14.29 -25.92 12.24
C TYR A 251 -13.78 -24.89 11.21
N TRP A 252 -12.71 -25.22 10.48
CA TRP A 252 -12.04 -24.29 9.56
C TRP A 252 -11.90 -24.88 8.15
N PRO A 253 -13.02 -25.09 7.43
CA PRO A 253 -12.97 -25.53 6.04
C PRO A 253 -12.18 -24.54 5.17
N MET A 254 -11.54 -25.05 4.12
CA MET A 254 -10.76 -24.24 3.21
C MET A 254 -11.65 -23.60 2.15
N TRP A 255 -11.49 -22.29 1.98
CA TRP A 255 -12.20 -21.50 0.98
C TRP A 255 -11.21 -20.74 0.10
N GLU A 256 -11.47 -20.71 -1.20
CA GLU A 256 -10.88 -19.76 -2.12
C GLU A 256 -11.88 -18.62 -2.36
N VAL A 257 -11.36 -17.39 -2.35
CA VAL A 257 -12.12 -16.19 -2.69
C VAL A 257 -11.42 -15.51 -3.86
N ARG A 258 -11.99 -15.66 -5.06
CA ARG A 258 -11.40 -15.15 -6.31
C ARG A 258 -12.25 -14.01 -6.86
N ARG A 259 -11.63 -12.88 -7.15
CA ARG A 259 -12.33 -11.79 -7.83
C ARG A 259 -12.36 -12.07 -9.33
N ASN A 260 -13.55 -12.14 -9.91
CA ASN A 260 -13.69 -12.25 -11.34
C ASN A 260 -13.30 -10.92 -12.00
N PRO A 261 -12.26 -10.88 -12.85
CA PRO A 261 -11.77 -9.63 -13.42
C PRO A 261 -12.75 -9.03 -14.45
N ASN A 262 -13.62 -9.84 -15.03
CA ASN A 262 -14.58 -9.41 -16.04
C ASN A 262 -15.86 -8.82 -15.45
N THR A 263 -16.32 -9.32 -14.30
CA THR A 263 -17.56 -8.89 -13.63
C THR A 263 -17.31 -8.07 -12.36
N ALA A 264 -16.05 -7.98 -11.89
CA ALA A 264 -15.66 -7.40 -10.61
C ALA A 264 -16.34 -8.01 -9.37
N MET A 265 -17.04 -9.12 -9.53
CA MET A 265 -17.70 -9.85 -8.45
C MET A 265 -16.73 -10.82 -7.77
N TRP A 266 -16.89 -10.98 -6.47
CA TRP A 266 -16.17 -12.02 -5.71
C TRP A 266 -16.90 -13.35 -5.84
N GLN A 267 -16.16 -14.40 -6.16
CA GLN A 267 -16.62 -15.78 -6.19
C GLN A 267 -16.01 -16.51 -4.99
N TYR A 268 -16.84 -17.26 -4.29
CA TYR A 268 -16.46 -18.07 -3.14
C TYR A 268 -16.54 -19.53 -3.53
N GLU A 269 -15.43 -20.24 -3.46
CA GLU A 269 -15.35 -21.66 -3.74
C GLU A 269 -14.85 -22.39 -2.50
N ARG A 270 -15.50 -23.49 -2.14
CA ARG A 270 -15.05 -24.34 -1.03
C ARG A 270 -14.08 -25.38 -1.59
N ILE A 271 -12.81 -25.27 -1.20
CA ILE A 271 -11.72 -26.10 -1.74
C ILE A 271 -11.65 -27.46 -1.05
N LYS A 272 -11.74 -27.47 0.28
CA LYS A 272 -11.71 -28.72 1.07
C LYS A 272 -12.51 -28.54 2.35
N ALA A 273 -13.33 -29.53 2.68
CA ALA A 273 -14.05 -29.64 3.94
C ALA A 273 -14.27 -31.12 4.24
N LEU A 274 -14.61 -31.44 5.49
CA LEU A 274 -15.09 -32.79 5.80
C LEU A 274 -16.41 -33.03 5.05
N ASP A 275 -16.51 -34.18 4.37
CA ASP A 275 -17.77 -34.68 3.85
C ASP A 275 -18.70 -34.88 5.05
N ARG A 276 -19.61 -33.92 5.24
CA ARG A 276 -20.74 -34.15 6.12
C ARG A 276 -21.66 -35.09 5.36
N GLY A 277 -21.43 -36.40 5.54
CA GLY A 277 -22.52 -37.36 5.43
C GLY A 277 -23.67 -36.79 6.25
N ILE A 278 -24.72 -36.39 5.56
CA ILE A 278 -25.95 -35.91 6.18
C ILE A 278 -26.44 -37.09 7.03
N PRO A 279 -26.59 -36.97 8.36
CA PRO A 279 -27.47 -37.90 9.07
C PRO A 279 -28.92 -37.65 8.68
#